data_AF-A0A549TD87-F1
#
_entry.id   AF-A0A549TD87-F1
#
_cell.length_a   1.000
_cell.length_b   1.000
_cell.length_c   1.000
_cell.angle_alpha   90.00
_cell.angle_beta   90.00
_cell.angle_gamma   90.00
#
_symmetry.space_group_name_H-M   'P 1'
#
loop_
_entity.id
_entity.type
_entity.pdbx_description
1 polymer ?
#
loop_
_entity_poly.entity_id
_entity_poly.type
_entity_poly.pdbx_seq_one_letter_code
_entity_poly.pdbx_strand_id
1 'polypeptide(L)'
;MDDKDLEHFVKDWIESRVLEYRQWQRWGQTGDLGRDVVGYVTDHRHEGPWDNFQCKQLKQRLSLPGALRELGKIFRHSAAGEYSLPRRYTFVAPRGVARGVQALVSHPERFRTAMIDRWSEDIADKLVDNDTVPLTPEIEAKIREFDFKNVDWLDAERLVADPYCLRVLVGWFDADPGRAPRGVVPTEMQSSESVYVSQLLQVYGERSQQAFQDSSDVLGAPAHRTNPG
;
A
#
# COMPACT_ATOMS: atom_id res chain seq x y z
N MET A 1 -1.92 1.57 -17.07
CA MET A 1 -2.31 1.88 -15.69
C MET A 1 -2.59 3.37 -15.56
N ASP A 2 -3.85 3.71 -15.35
CA ASP A 2 -4.31 5.03 -14.91
C ASP A 2 -4.33 5.14 -13.37
N ASP A 3 -4.86 6.25 -12.81
CA ASP A 3 -4.94 6.45 -11.36
C ASP A 3 -5.76 5.35 -10.66
N LYS A 4 -6.87 4.93 -11.26
CA LYS A 4 -7.74 3.90 -10.68
C LYS A 4 -7.03 2.56 -10.69
N ASP A 5 -6.36 2.18 -11.78
CA ASP A 5 -5.67 0.90 -11.77
C ASP A 5 -4.48 0.89 -10.79
N LEU A 6 -3.82 2.03 -10.55
CA LEU A 6 -2.82 2.12 -9.50
C LEU A 6 -3.41 1.85 -8.11
N GLU A 7 -4.56 2.44 -7.78
CA GLU A 7 -5.20 2.18 -6.50
C GLU A 7 -5.65 0.72 -6.34
N HIS A 8 -6.18 0.09 -7.41
CA HIS A 8 -6.55 -1.33 -7.36
C HIS A 8 -5.32 -2.22 -7.17
N PHE A 9 -4.23 -1.91 -7.88
CA PHE A 9 -2.95 -2.60 -7.72
C PHE A 9 -2.42 -2.48 -6.29
N VAL A 10 -2.41 -1.27 -5.72
CA VAL A 10 -1.99 -1.04 -4.33
C VAL A 10 -2.92 -1.78 -3.36
N LYS A 11 -4.23 -1.78 -3.60
CA LYS A 11 -5.19 -2.55 -2.81
C LYS A 11 -4.86 -4.05 -2.82
N ASP A 12 -4.55 -4.64 -3.97
CA ASP A 12 -4.18 -6.08 -4.06
C ASP A 12 -2.85 -6.36 -3.35
N TRP A 13 -1.91 -5.42 -3.44
CA TRP A 13 -0.65 -5.49 -2.70
C TRP A 13 -0.86 -5.43 -1.18
N ILE A 14 -1.70 -4.52 -0.68
CA ILE A 14 -2.05 -4.47 0.75
C ILE A 14 -2.83 -5.73 1.18
N GLU A 15 -3.74 -6.24 0.36
CA GLU A 15 -4.46 -7.49 0.63
C GLU A 15 -3.52 -8.68 0.82
N SER A 16 -2.42 -8.74 0.08
CA SER A 16 -1.42 -9.80 0.22
C SER A 16 -0.60 -9.74 1.52
N ARG A 17 -0.67 -8.62 2.26
CA ARG A 17 0.06 -8.38 3.52
C ARG A 17 -0.76 -8.77 4.76
N VAL A 18 -1.32 -9.97 4.74
CA VAL A 18 -2.22 -10.50 5.80
C VAL A 18 -1.60 -10.57 7.20
N LEU A 19 -0.26 -10.54 7.30
CA LEU A 19 0.45 -10.48 8.58
C LEU A 19 0.54 -9.05 9.14
N GLU A 20 0.43 -8.02 8.29
CA GLU A 20 0.53 -6.61 8.68
C GLU A 20 -0.85 -5.96 8.85
N TYR A 21 -1.81 -6.32 8.00
CA TYR A 21 -3.14 -5.71 7.97
C TYR A 21 -4.23 -6.75 8.19
N ARG A 22 -5.09 -6.43 9.15
CA ARG A 22 -6.28 -7.21 9.48
C ARG A 22 -7.39 -6.99 8.46
N GLN A 23 -7.53 -5.76 7.98
CA GLN A 23 -8.48 -5.35 6.95
C GLN A 23 -7.84 -4.27 6.07
N TRP A 24 -8.37 -4.08 4.87
CA TRP A 24 -7.97 -3.02 3.96
C TRP A 24 -9.22 -2.40 3.32
N GLN A 25 -9.08 -1.17 2.82
CA GLN A 25 -10.17 -0.50 2.11
C GLN A 25 -9.62 0.46 1.05
N ARG A 26 -10.20 0.42 -0.15
CA ARG A 26 -10.00 1.44 -1.18
C ARG A 26 -11.11 2.47 -1.07
N TRP A 27 -10.73 3.74 -0.92
CA TRP A 27 -11.63 4.87 -0.70
C TRP A 27 -11.79 5.74 -1.95
N GLY A 28 -10.93 5.59 -2.98
CA GLY A 28 -10.79 6.46 -4.18
C GLY A 28 -12.04 6.70 -5.03
N GLN A 29 -12.99 7.40 -4.44
CA GLN A 29 -14.24 7.93 -4.95
C GLN A 29 -14.56 9.23 -4.19
N THR A 30 -15.62 9.93 -4.61
CA THR A 30 -16.10 11.13 -3.91
C THR A 30 -16.32 10.85 -2.42
N GLY A 31 -15.75 11.69 -1.55
CA GLY A 31 -15.87 11.55 -0.09
C GLY A 31 -14.78 10.69 0.54
N ASP A 32 -13.67 10.44 -0.15
CA ASP A 32 -12.51 9.72 0.37
C ASP A 32 -11.81 10.39 1.57
N LEU A 33 -12.02 11.72 1.71
CA LEU A 33 -11.41 12.60 2.71
C LEU A 33 -9.88 12.56 2.67
N GLY A 34 -9.28 12.33 1.49
CA GLY A 34 -7.82 12.28 1.31
C GLY A 34 -7.18 10.92 1.62
N ARG A 35 -7.94 9.83 1.54
CA ARG A 35 -7.44 8.45 1.63
C ARG A 35 -7.63 7.76 0.30
N ASP A 36 -6.62 7.10 -0.26
CA ASP A 36 -6.82 6.30 -1.48
C ASP A 36 -6.96 4.82 -1.11
N VAL A 37 -5.92 4.23 -0.53
CA VAL A 37 -5.93 2.85 -0.01
C VAL A 37 -5.48 2.87 1.45
N VAL A 38 -6.22 2.17 2.30
CA VAL A 38 -5.96 2.07 3.74
C VAL A 38 -5.70 0.62 4.13
N GLY A 39 -4.68 0.42 4.97
CA GLY A 39 -4.47 -0.83 5.71
C GLY A 39 -4.78 -0.64 7.19
N TYR A 40 -5.73 -1.40 7.73
CA TYR A 40 -6.07 -1.40 9.15
C TYR A 40 -5.31 -2.51 9.87
N VAL A 41 -4.57 -2.16 10.91
CA VAL A 41 -3.74 -3.11 11.67
C VAL A 41 -4.58 -3.93 12.65
N THR A 42 -5.73 -3.40 13.06
CA THR A 42 -6.66 -4.03 14.00
C THR A 42 -8.10 -3.85 13.54
N ASP A 43 -9.03 -4.56 14.20
CA ASP A 43 -10.47 -4.42 13.94
C ASP A 43 -11.03 -3.06 14.43
N HIS A 44 -10.23 -2.24 15.12
CA HIS A 44 -10.59 -0.87 15.52
C HIS A 44 -10.46 0.17 14.39
N ARG A 45 -10.05 -0.23 13.18
CA ARG A 45 -10.06 0.62 11.97
C ARG A 45 -9.48 2.02 12.19
N HIS A 46 -10.24 3.08 11.92
CA HIS A 46 -9.79 4.48 12.03
C HIS A 46 -9.75 4.99 13.48
N GLU A 47 -10.34 4.27 14.42
CA GLU A 47 -10.16 4.48 15.86
C GLU A 47 -8.89 3.78 16.39
N GLY A 48 -8.29 2.89 15.61
CA GLY A 48 -7.03 2.19 15.91
C GLY A 48 -5.89 2.58 14.96
N PRO A 49 -4.75 1.85 15.00
CA PRO A 49 -3.64 2.09 14.07
C PRO A 49 -4.00 1.68 12.64
N TRP A 50 -3.80 2.61 11.71
CA TRP A 50 -4.05 2.45 10.28
C TRP A 50 -2.98 3.14 9.45
N ASP A 51 -2.69 2.62 8.26
CA ASP A 51 -1.71 3.19 7.34
C ASP A 51 -2.41 3.68 6.07
N ASN A 52 -1.99 4.85 5.56
CA ASN A 52 -2.51 5.43 4.33
C ASN A 52 -1.52 5.27 3.18
N PHE A 53 -2.02 4.80 2.04
CA PHE A 53 -1.27 4.69 0.78
C PHE A 53 -1.89 5.63 -0.25
N GLN A 54 -1.32 6.83 -0.37
CA GLN A 54 -1.79 7.85 -1.30
C GLN A 54 -1.22 7.60 -2.70
N CYS A 55 -2.06 7.15 -3.62
CA CYS A 55 -1.74 6.83 -5.00
C CYS A 55 -1.69 8.09 -5.87
N LYS A 56 -0.65 8.19 -6.71
CA LYS A 56 -0.44 9.30 -7.65
C LYS A 56 0.14 8.80 -8.97
N GLN A 57 -0.73 8.45 -9.94
CA GLN A 57 -0.34 8.04 -11.29
C GLN A 57 -0.15 9.27 -12.19
N LEU A 58 0.89 10.04 -11.89
CA LEU A 58 1.18 11.29 -12.58
C LEU A 58 2.05 11.08 -13.84
N LYS A 59 1.94 12.01 -14.80
CA LYS A 59 2.86 12.08 -15.96
C LYS A 59 4.27 12.56 -15.57
N GLN A 60 4.44 13.14 -14.40
CA GLN A 60 5.72 13.62 -13.88
C GLN A 60 5.90 13.15 -12.44
N ARG A 61 7.07 13.42 -11.85
CA ARG A 61 7.30 13.17 -10.42
C ARG A 61 6.31 13.97 -9.57
N LEU A 62 5.88 13.41 -8.44
CA LEU A 62 5.07 14.15 -7.47
C LEU A 62 5.82 15.39 -6.99
N SER A 63 5.25 16.56 -7.25
CA SER A 63 5.84 17.84 -6.87
C SER A 63 5.77 18.07 -5.37
N LEU A 64 6.60 18.99 -4.85
CA LEU A 64 6.55 19.36 -3.43
C LEU A 64 5.19 19.93 -3.02
N PRO A 65 4.62 20.95 -3.70
CA PRO A 65 3.28 21.46 -3.35
C PRO A 65 2.20 20.37 -3.44
N GLY A 66 2.32 19.47 -4.43
CA GLY A 66 1.42 18.32 -4.55
C GLY A 66 1.48 17.41 -3.32
N ALA A 67 2.67 17.03 -2.88
CA ALA A 67 2.85 16.18 -1.70
C ALA A 67 2.32 16.85 -0.41
N LEU A 68 2.63 18.14 -0.21
CA LEU A 68 2.15 18.91 0.94
C LEU A 68 0.62 18.99 0.95
N ARG A 69 -0.01 19.22 -0.21
CA ARG A 69 -1.47 19.27 -0.34
C ARG A 69 -2.14 17.95 0.05
N GLU A 70 -1.64 16.81 -0.45
CA GLU A 70 -2.26 15.51 -0.12
C GLU A 70 -2.17 15.21 1.38
N LEU A 71 -1.01 15.45 1.99
CA LEU A 71 -0.86 15.26 3.44
C LEU A 71 -1.68 16.30 4.24
N GLY A 72 -1.85 17.51 3.71
CA GLY A 72 -2.71 18.55 4.27
C GLY A 72 -4.17 18.11 4.39
N LYS A 73 -4.69 17.31 3.45
CA LYS A 73 -6.03 16.71 3.54
C LYS A 73 -6.16 15.82 4.78
N ILE A 74 -5.15 14.98 5.06
CA ILE A 74 -5.13 14.12 6.25
C ILE A 74 -5.24 14.93 7.53
N PHE A 75 -4.46 15.99 7.67
CA PHE A 75 -4.48 16.81 8.88
C PHE A 75 -5.81 17.55 9.04
N ARG A 76 -6.36 18.12 7.95
CA ARG A 76 -7.68 18.76 7.96
C ARG A 76 -8.76 17.80 8.45
N HIS A 77 -8.84 16.61 7.85
CA HIS A 77 -9.91 15.65 8.17
C HIS A 77 -9.72 15.00 9.54
N SER A 78 -8.48 14.76 9.98
CA SER A 78 -8.23 14.31 11.35
C SER A 78 -8.59 15.37 12.38
N ALA A 79 -8.31 16.65 12.10
CA ALA A 79 -8.71 17.76 12.98
C ALA A 79 -10.24 17.90 13.07
N ALA A 80 -10.96 17.56 11.99
CA ALA A 80 -12.42 17.50 11.96
C ALA A 80 -13.01 16.26 12.68
N GLY A 81 -12.17 15.33 13.17
CA GLY A 81 -12.62 14.14 13.88
C GLY A 81 -13.09 12.99 12.99
N GLU A 82 -12.87 13.07 11.67
CA GLU A 82 -13.26 12.02 10.72
C GLU A 82 -12.49 10.71 10.93
N TYR A 83 -11.27 10.82 11.47
CA TYR A 83 -10.40 9.70 11.82
C TYR A 83 -9.20 10.14 12.68
N SER A 84 -8.58 9.19 13.37
CA SER A 84 -7.28 9.38 14.01
C SER A 84 -6.15 9.57 12.99
N LEU A 85 -5.03 10.17 13.37
CA LEU A 85 -3.86 10.26 12.48
C LEU A 85 -3.38 8.85 12.08
N PRO A 86 -2.97 8.64 10.82
CA PRO A 86 -2.44 7.36 10.41
C PRO A 86 -1.14 7.06 11.16
N ARG A 87 -0.86 5.78 11.40
CA ARG A 87 0.43 5.30 11.90
C ARG A 87 1.53 5.52 10.85
N ARG A 88 1.23 5.31 9.56
CA ARG A 88 2.12 5.60 8.44
C ARG A 88 1.39 6.26 7.28
N TYR A 89 2.09 7.15 6.58
CA TYR A 89 1.61 7.77 5.35
C TYR A 89 2.62 7.55 4.22
N THR A 90 2.22 6.83 3.18
CA THR A 90 3.09 6.50 2.05
C THR A 90 2.55 7.10 0.77
N PHE A 91 3.37 7.90 0.09
CA PHE A 91 3.08 8.32 -1.29
C PHE A 91 3.42 7.17 -2.24
N VAL A 92 2.41 6.57 -2.86
CA VAL A 92 2.62 5.60 -3.94
C VAL A 92 2.62 6.34 -5.27
N ALA A 93 3.81 6.66 -5.77
CA ALA A 93 4.01 7.46 -6.97
C ALA A 93 4.97 6.72 -7.91
N PRO A 94 4.48 5.95 -8.90
CA PRO A 94 5.34 5.08 -9.72
C PRO A 94 6.47 5.80 -10.47
N ARG A 95 6.29 7.07 -10.84
CA ARG A 95 7.35 7.93 -11.44
C ARG A 95 8.31 8.56 -10.42
N GLY A 96 8.10 8.28 -9.14
CA GLY A 96 8.81 8.84 -7.99
C GLY A 96 8.33 10.23 -7.58
N VAL A 97 9.01 10.76 -6.57
CA VAL A 97 8.75 12.09 -6.01
C VAL A 97 9.88 13.06 -6.36
N ALA A 98 9.59 14.36 -6.38
CA ALA A 98 10.58 15.39 -6.66
C ALA A 98 11.66 15.46 -5.57
N ARG A 99 12.85 15.97 -5.90
CA ARG A 99 13.98 16.09 -4.95
C ARG A 99 13.61 16.83 -3.66
N GLY A 100 12.75 17.85 -3.74
CA GLY A 100 12.25 18.55 -2.55
C GLY A 100 11.47 17.64 -1.60
N VAL A 101 10.63 16.74 -2.15
CA VAL A 101 9.90 15.75 -1.34
C VAL A 101 10.87 14.76 -0.71
N GLN A 102 11.83 14.24 -1.47
CA GLN A 102 12.87 13.34 -0.95
C GLN A 102 13.64 13.99 0.21
N ALA A 103 14.04 15.24 0.04
CA ALA A 103 14.76 16.00 1.06
C ALA A 103 13.93 16.17 2.35
N LEU A 104 12.62 16.41 2.25
CA LEU A 104 11.75 16.51 3.42
C LEU A 104 11.52 15.16 4.09
N VAL A 105 11.27 14.09 3.32
CA VAL A 105 11.14 12.73 3.88
C VAL A 105 12.40 12.32 4.65
N SER A 106 13.59 12.64 4.14
CA SER A 106 14.85 12.38 4.86
C SER A 106 15.12 13.30 6.07
N HIS A 107 14.31 14.36 6.26
CA HIS A 107 14.45 15.29 7.37
C HIS A 107 13.08 15.58 8.01
N PRO A 108 12.55 14.66 8.83
CA PRO A 108 11.17 14.72 9.36
C PRO A 108 10.77 16.05 10.00
N GLU A 109 11.64 16.66 10.81
CA GLU A 109 11.33 17.95 11.43
C GLU A 109 11.28 19.10 10.41
N ARG A 110 12.10 19.05 9.35
CA ARG A 110 11.97 20.01 8.24
C ARG A 110 10.67 19.80 7.47
N PHE A 111 10.20 18.56 7.36
CA PHE A 111 8.90 18.28 6.76
C PHE A 111 7.78 18.92 7.60
N ARG A 112 7.78 18.68 8.92
CA ARG A 112 6.82 19.31 9.84
C ARG A 112 6.79 20.83 9.70
N THR A 113 7.96 21.47 9.74
CA THR A 113 8.08 22.92 9.54
C THR A 113 7.54 23.35 8.17
N ALA A 114 7.87 22.64 7.10
CA ALA A 114 7.38 22.96 5.75
C ALA A 114 5.86 22.85 5.63
N MET A 115 5.20 21.92 6.33
CA MET A 115 3.73 21.84 6.36
C MET A 115 3.09 23.09 6.95
N ILE A 116 3.70 23.66 7.99
CA ILE A 116 3.20 24.86 8.68
C ILE A 116 3.52 26.11 7.85
N ASP A 117 4.79 26.31 7.51
CA ASP A 117 5.28 27.53 6.87
C ASP A 117 4.70 27.73 5.47
N ARG A 118 4.43 26.64 4.76
CA ARG A 118 3.93 26.67 3.37
C ARG A 118 2.42 26.48 3.29
N TRP A 119 1.70 26.41 4.41
CA TRP A 119 0.28 26.11 4.40
C TRP A 119 -0.52 27.11 3.56
N SER A 120 -0.31 28.42 3.78
CA SER A 120 -1.05 29.46 3.08
C SER A 120 -0.79 29.50 1.58
N GLU A 121 0.43 29.20 1.13
CA GLU A 121 0.84 29.32 -0.28
C GLU A 121 0.60 28.04 -1.09
N ASP A 122 0.82 26.87 -0.47
CA ASP A 122 0.84 25.59 -1.17
C ASP A 122 -0.36 24.69 -0.88
N ILE A 123 -1.12 24.95 0.20
CA ILE A 123 -2.13 24.01 0.71
C ILE A 123 -3.51 24.64 0.77
N ALA A 124 -3.66 25.78 1.47
CA ALA A 124 -4.94 26.31 1.94
C ALA A 124 -6.02 26.43 0.86
N ASP A 125 -5.67 26.99 -0.29
CA ASP A 125 -6.57 27.25 -1.43
C ASP A 125 -6.71 26.07 -2.41
N LYS A 126 -6.02 24.96 -2.14
CA LYS A 126 -5.97 23.77 -3.01
C LYS A 126 -6.57 22.53 -2.36
N LEU A 127 -7.09 22.63 -1.14
CA LEU A 127 -7.73 21.51 -0.45
C LEU A 127 -9.17 21.28 -0.89
N VAL A 128 -9.91 22.35 -1.20
CA VAL A 128 -11.33 22.32 -1.54
C VAL A 128 -11.58 23.26 -2.71
N ASP A 129 -12.31 22.81 -3.72
CA ASP A 129 -12.63 23.65 -4.88
C ASP A 129 -13.48 24.86 -4.45
N ASN A 130 -13.05 26.07 -4.83
CA ASN A 130 -13.69 27.34 -4.50
C ASN A 130 -13.78 27.67 -3.00
N ASP A 131 -12.89 27.11 -2.18
CA ASP A 131 -12.80 27.43 -0.75
C ASP A 131 -11.33 27.49 -0.29
N THR A 132 -11.07 28.21 0.80
CA THR A 132 -9.74 28.34 1.39
C THR A 132 -9.78 27.82 2.81
N VAL A 133 -9.00 26.77 3.08
CA VAL A 133 -8.88 26.17 4.42
C VAL A 133 -7.66 26.76 5.13
N PRO A 134 -7.83 27.74 6.04
CA PRO A 134 -6.71 28.32 6.77
C PRO A 134 -6.07 27.29 7.70
N LEU A 135 -4.83 27.54 8.12
CA LEU A 135 -4.18 26.77 9.16
C LEU A 135 -4.80 27.13 10.51
N THR A 136 -5.82 26.37 10.93
CA THR A 136 -6.44 26.56 12.24
C THR A 136 -5.58 25.95 13.35
N PRO A 137 -5.75 26.35 14.62
CA PRO A 137 -5.03 25.75 15.75
C PRO A 137 -5.21 24.23 15.84
N GLU A 138 -6.37 23.70 15.46
CA GLU A 138 -6.68 22.26 15.49
C GLU A 138 -5.90 21.50 14.41
N ILE A 139 -5.81 22.07 13.20
CA ILE A 139 -5.00 21.50 12.10
C ILE A 139 -3.51 21.56 12.46
N GLU A 140 -3.06 22.70 12.98
CA GLU A 140 -1.67 22.85 13.41
C GLU A 140 -1.32 21.87 14.52
N ALA A 141 -2.23 21.65 15.49
CA ALA A 141 -2.06 20.64 16.53
C ALA A 141 -1.89 19.23 15.92
N LYS A 142 -2.68 18.85 14.91
CA LYS A 142 -2.52 17.57 14.20
C LYS A 142 -1.19 17.46 13.46
N ILE A 143 -0.73 18.53 12.82
CA ILE A 143 0.60 18.56 12.20
C ILE A 143 1.69 18.37 13.26
N ARG A 144 1.57 19.00 14.44
CA ARG A 144 2.56 18.88 15.51
C ARG A 144 2.52 17.52 16.21
N GLU A 145 1.35 16.88 16.30
CA GLU A 145 1.13 15.56 16.89
C GLU A 145 1.74 14.44 16.02
N PHE A 146 1.65 14.56 14.70
CA PHE A 146 2.05 13.49 13.78
C PHE A 146 3.57 13.23 13.78
N ASP A 147 3.99 11.97 13.78
CA ASP A 147 5.42 11.61 13.66
C ASP A 147 5.81 11.50 12.18
N PHE A 148 6.46 12.55 11.66
CA PHE A 148 6.91 12.62 10.26
C PHE A 148 7.97 11.59 9.88
N LYS A 149 8.57 10.85 10.84
CA LYS A 149 9.41 9.69 10.52
C LYS A 149 8.63 8.58 9.82
N ASN A 150 7.30 8.60 9.94
CA ASN A 150 6.40 7.64 9.32
C ASN A 150 5.83 8.09 7.97
N VAL A 151 6.44 9.11 7.35
CA VAL A 151 6.16 9.50 5.97
C VAL A 151 7.21 8.88 5.05
N ASP A 152 6.76 8.18 4.01
CA ASP A 152 7.67 7.60 3.00
C ASP A 152 7.06 7.67 1.60
N TRP A 153 7.78 7.20 0.58
CA TRP A 153 7.27 7.02 -0.76
C TRP A 153 7.73 5.71 -1.40
N LEU A 154 6.89 5.22 -2.31
CA LEU A 154 7.18 4.08 -3.16
C LEU A 154 7.08 4.51 -4.62
N ASP A 155 8.18 4.32 -5.35
CA ASP A 155 8.22 4.36 -6.80
C ASP A 155 8.10 2.95 -7.39
N ALA A 156 8.06 2.83 -8.71
CA ALA A 156 7.92 1.54 -9.37
C ALA A 156 9.02 0.55 -8.98
N GLU A 157 10.27 1.02 -8.82
CA GLU A 157 11.40 0.17 -8.44
C GLU A 157 11.22 -0.40 -7.03
N ARG A 158 10.88 0.45 -6.06
CA ARG A 158 10.62 0.00 -4.68
C ARG A 158 9.39 -0.88 -4.55
N LEU A 159 8.32 -0.60 -5.30
CA LEU A 159 7.14 -1.45 -5.32
C LEU A 159 7.50 -2.84 -5.83
N VAL A 160 8.20 -2.95 -6.95
CA VAL A 160 8.56 -4.24 -7.56
C VAL A 160 9.55 -5.02 -6.69
N ALA A 161 10.42 -4.34 -5.96
CA ALA A 161 11.35 -4.97 -5.03
C ALA A 161 10.66 -5.54 -3.77
N ASP A 162 9.42 -5.15 -3.50
CA ASP A 162 8.69 -5.60 -2.32
C ASP A 162 8.22 -7.06 -2.48
N PRO A 163 8.54 -7.98 -1.53
CA PRO A 163 8.22 -9.40 -1.69
C PRO A 163 6.73 -9.71 -1.84
N TYR A 164 5.86 -8.89 -1.25
CA TYR A 164 4.41 -9.05 -1.36
C TYR A 164 3.89 -8.62 -2.74
N CYS A 165 4.64 -7.79 -3.44
CA CYS A 165 4.28 -7.24 -4.75
C CYS A 165 4.49 -8.24 -5.89
N LEU A 166 5.46 -9.16 -5.78
CA LEU A 166 5.75 -10.16 -6.81
C LEU A 166 4.52 -10.96 -7.23
N ARG A 167 3.70 -11.42 -6.28
CA ARG A 167 2.47 -12.17 -6.59
C ARG A 167 1.40 -11.32 -7.27
N VAL A 168 1.34 -10.02 -6.94
CA VAL A 168 0.38 -9.09 -7.53
C VAL A 168 0.79 -8.72 -8.95
N LEU A 169 2.09 -8.56 -9.20
CA LEU A 169 2.63 -8.24 -10.53
C LEU A 169 2.32 -9.34 -11.56
N VAL A 170 2.35 -10.61 -11.16
CA VAL A 170 1.96 -11.74 -12.04
C VAL A 170 0.51 -11.57 -12.52
N GLY A 171 -0.42 -11.25 -11.61
CA GLY A 171 -1.84 -11.09 -11.96
C GLY A 171 -2.13 -9.85 -12.81
N TRP A 172 -1.36 -8.78 -12.63
CA TRP A 172 -1.60 -7.50 -13.30
C TRP A 172 -0.88 -7.34 -14.64
N PHE A 173 0.28 -7.95 -14.81
CA PHE A 173 1.17 -7.71 -15.95
C PHE A 173 1.56 -8.98 -16.70
N ASP A 174 0.98 -10.14 -16.35
CA ASP A 174 1.40 -11.46 -16.84
C ASP A 174 2.92 -11.66 -16.66
N ALA A 175 3.47 -11.03 -15.62
CA ALA A 175 4.90 -11.02 -15.36
C ALA A 175 5.32 -12.42 -14.90
N ASP A 176 6.42 -12.93 -15.45
CA ASP A 176 7.07 -14.12 -14.93
C ASP A 176 7.40 -13.87 -13.43
N PRO A 177 6.87 -14.67 -12.48
CA PRO A 177 7.13 -14.50 -11.05
C PRO A 177 8.62 -14.59 -10.69
N GLY A 178 9.47 -14.93 -11.66
CA GLY A 178 10.88 -15.20 -11.46
C GLY A 178 11.03 -16.54 -10.75
N ARG A 179 12.29 -16.93 -10.53
CA ARG A 179 12.58 -18.19 -9.86
C ARG A 179 12.15 -18.08 -8.40
N ALA A 180 11.29 -18.99 -7.95
CA ALA A 180 10.92 -19.10 -6.54
C ALA A 180 12.19 -19.06 -5.66
N PRO A 181 12.18 -18.35 -4.51
CA PRO A 181 13.25 -18.47 -3.54
C PRO A 181 13.49 -19.95 -3.26
N ARG A 182 14.76 -20.37 -3.12
CA ARG A 182 15.05 -21.75 -2.74
C ARG A 182 14.40 -21.99 -1.38
N GLY A 183 13.24 -22.64 -1.37
CA GLY A 183 12.60 -23.09 -0.16
C GLY A 183 13.56 -24.04 0.53
N VAL A 184 14.03 -23.66 1.71
CA VAL A 184 14.56 -24.65 2.64
C VAL A 184 13.33 -25.41 3.10
N VAL A 185 13.14 -26.62 2.59
CA VAL A 185 12.09 -27.52 3.06
C VAL A 185 12.34 -27.71 4.56
N PRO A 186 11.43 -27.29 5.45
CA PRO A 186 11.54 -27.65 6.85
C PRO A 186 11.55 -29.18 6.93
N THR A 187 12.60 -29.76 7.51
CA THR A 187 12.75 -31.22 7.63
C THR A 187 11.61 -31.85 8.44
N GLU A 188 10.86 -31.04 9.18
CA GLU A 188 9.71 -31.45 9.97
C GLU A 188 8.51 -30.57 9.62
N MET A 189 7.46 -31.19 9.04
CA MET A 189 6.15 -30.54 8.90
C MET A 189 5.59 -30.29 10.30
N GLN A 190 5.30 -29.03 10.63
CA GLN A 190 4.58 -28.74 11.87
C GLN A 190 3.13 -29.23 11.71
N SER A 191 2.56 -29.82 12.76
CA SER A 191 1.22 -30.43 12.71
C SER A 191 0.10 -29.47 12.28
N SER A 192 0.31 -28.15 12.45
CA SER A 192 -0.57 -27.08 11.94
C SER A 192 -0.51 -26.85 10.43
N GLU A 193 0.56 -27.27 9.75
CA GLU A 193 0.72 -27.15 8.28
C GLU A 193 -0.04 -28.27 7.53
N SER A 194 -0.33 -29.39 8.20
CA SER A 194 -0.99 -30.56 7.59
C SER A 194 -2.42 -30.28 7.11
N VAL A 195 -3.18 -29.47 7.86
CA VAL A 195 -4.58 -29.15 7.53
C VAL A 195 -4.66 -28.25 6.30
N TYR A 196 -3.80 -27.22 6.21
CA TYR A 196 -3.77 -26.29 5.09
C TYR A 196 -3.34 -26.99 3.79
N VAL A 197 -2.33 -27.86 3.86
CA VAL A 197 -1.87 -28.67 2.72
C VAL A 197 -2.95 -29.65 2.26
N SER A 198 -3.66 -30.30 3.19
CA SER A 198 -4.76 -31.22 2.84
C SER A 198 -5.94 -30.54 2.13
N GLN A 199 -6.28 -29.32 2.54
CA GLN A 199 -7.35 -28.53 1.89
C GLN A 199 -6.96 -28.08 0.49
N LEU A 200 -5.69 -27.68 0.28
CA LEU A 200 -5.16 -27.34 -1.04
C LEU A 200 -5.14 -28.55 -1.98
N LEU A 201 -4.75 -29.73 -1.50
CA LEU A 201 -4.75 -30.97 -2.29
C LEU A 201 -6.17 -31.40 -2.68
N GLN A 202 -7.15 -31.20 -1.80
CA GLN A 202 -8.56 -31.48 -2.09
C GLN A 202 -9.10 -30.57 -3.21
N VAL A 203 -8.79 -29.27 -3.16
CA VAL A 203 -9.19 -28.30 -4.19
C VAL A 203 -8.55 -28.63 -5.56
N TYR A 204 -7.30 -29.08 -5.56
CA TYR A 204 -6.63 -29.52 -6.80
C TYR A 204 -7.21 -30.82 -7.35
N GLY A 205 -7.57 -31.78 -6.48
CA GLY A 205 -8.11 -33.08 -6.90
C GLY A 205 -9.53 -33.02 -7.46
N GLU A 206 -10.36 -32.11 -6.95
CA GLU A 206 -11.70 -31.84 -7.49
C GLU A 206 -11.63 -31.24 -8.90
N ARG A 207 -10.58 -30.46 -9.20
CA ARG A 207 -10.37 -29.80 -10.50
C ARG A 207 -9.73 -30.70 -11.55
N SER A 208 -9.01 -31.75 -11.14
CA SER A 208 -8.31 -32.70 -12.03
C SER A 208 -9.01 -34.06 -12.18
N GLN A 209 -10.09 -34.33 -11.44
CA GLN A 209 -10.70 -35.66 -11.28
C GLN A 209 -9.69 -36.74 -10.81
N GLN A 210 -8.66 -36.35 -10.06
CA GLN A 210 -7.64 -37.25 -9.51
C GLN A 210 -7.38 -36.93 -8.04
N ALA A 211 -7.35 -37.94 -7.18
CA ALA A 211 -7.05 -37.77 -5.77
C ALA A 211 -5.52 -37.73 -5.54
N PHE A 212 -5.04 -36.74 -4.79
CA PHE A 212 -3.65 -36.59 -4.39
C PHE A 212 -3.55 -36.75 -2.87
N GLN A 213 -2.67 -37.64 -2.38
CA GLN A 213 -2.57 -37.97 -0.95
C GLN A 213 -1.54 -37.08 -0.23
N ASP A 214 -0.49 -36.64 -0.94
CA ASP A 214 0.51 -35.72 -0.39
C ASP A 214 1.12 -34.79 -1.46
N SER A 215 2.02 -33.90 -1.02
CA SER A 215 2.69 -32.92 -1.88
C SER A 215 3.69 -33.54 -2.87
N SER A 216 4.11 -34.79 -2.65
CA SER A 216 5.00 -35.52 -3.55
C SER A 216 4.28 -36.07 -4.78
N ASP A 217 2.97 -36.35 -4.67
CA ASP A 217 2.14 -36.76 -5.82
C ASP A 217 1.94 -35.63 -6.85
N VAL A 218 1.87 -34.37 -6.39
CA VAL A 218 1.66 -33.20 -7.26
C VAL A 218 2.90 -32.89 -8.12
N LEU A 219 4.09 -33.19 -7.61
CA LEU A 219 5.36 -32.94 -8.30
C LEU A 219 5.68 -33.98 -9.40
N GLY A 220 4.97 -35.12 -9.41
CA GLY A 220 5.16 -36.21 -10.36
C GLY A 220 4.20 -36.22 -11.56
N ALA A 221 3.18 -35.36 -11.58
CA ALA A 221 2.16 -35.37 -12.64
C ALA A 221 2.72 -34.78 -13.96
N PRO A 222 2.64 -35.49 -15.10
CA PRO A 222 3.18 -35.02 -16.36
C PRO A 222 2.19 -34.07 -17.04
N ALA A 223 2.34 -32.76 -16.83
CA ALA A 223 1.79 -31.77 -17.74
C ALA A 223 2.77 -30.60 -17.93
N HIS A 224 3.12 -30.37 -19.20
CA HIS A 224 3.92 -29.26 -19.74
C HIS A 224 5.45 -29.40 -19.71
N ARG A 225 5.99 -30.42 -20.40
CA ARG A 225 7.26 -30.25 -21.14
C ARG A 225 6.97 -29.56 -22.47
N THR A 226 7.29 -28.28 -22.60
CA THR A 226 7.39 -27.62 -23.93
C THR A 226 8.81 -27.80 -24.49
N ASN A 227 8.92 -28.47 -25.63
CA ASN A 227 10.15 -28.60 -26.43
C ASN A 227 10.54 -27.26 -27.06
N PRO A 228 11.84 -26.93 -27.19
CA PRO A 228 12.31 -25.88 -28.08
C PRO A 228 12.57 -26.45 -29.48
N GLY A 229 12.10 -25.75 -30.51
CA GLY A 229 12.49 -25.90 -31.92
C GLY A 229 12.83 -24.53 -32.47
#